data_AF-A1JR61-F1
#
_entry.id   AF-A1JR61-F1
#
_cell.length_a   1.000
_cell.length_b   1.000
_cell.length_c   1.000
_cell.angle_alpha   90.00
_cell.angle_beta   90.00
_cell.angle_gamma   90.00
#
_symmetry.space_group_name_H-M   'P 1'
#
loop_
_entity.id
_entity.type
_entity.pdbx_description
1 polymer ?
#
loop_
_entity_poly.entity_id
_entity_poly.type
_entity_poly.pdbx_seq_one_letter_code
_entity_poly.pdbx_strand_id
1 'polypeptide(L)'
;MERASNSKKAMKIETTLLNKIAMMGQGKFAAQMGIHESRISKWKHGFFQQVSMMLAILEYGVEDEELNRLAKSVAELLTQHNNQSVGFSA
;
A
#
# COMPACT_ATOMS: atom_id res chain seq x y z
N MET A 1 6.07 9.02 20.39
CA MET A 1 6.16 7.70 19.71
C MET A 1 5.38 7.68 18.40
N GLU A 2 4.15 8.21 18.34
CA GLU A 2 3.32 8.26 17.11
C GLU A 2 4.00 8.89 15.88
N ARG A 3 4.63 10.07 16.02
CA ARG A 3 5.28 10.74 14.88
C ARG A 3 6.38 9.90 14.21
N ALA A 4 7.15 9.18 15.00
CA ALA A 4 8.21 8.30 14.49
C ALA A 4 7.63 7.05 13.79
N SER A 5 6.48 6.55 14.26
CA SER A 5 5.73 5.48 13.61
C SER A 5 5.18 5.93 12.25
N ASN A 6 4.55 7.11 12.21
CA ASN A 6 3.96 7.68 11.00
C ASN A 6 5.03 8.02 9.97
N SER A 7 6.22 8.47 10.39
CA SER A 7 7.35 8.69 9.48
C SER A 7 7.81 7.40 8.80
N LYS A 8 7.89 6.28 9.52
CA LYS A 8 8.27 4.98 8.93
C LYS A 8 7.21 4.46 7.98
N LYS A 9 5.93 4.58 8.35
CA LYS A 9 4.80 4.27 7.46
C LYS A 9 4.90 5.12 6.18
N ALA A 10 5.05 6.44 6.31
CA ALA A 10 5.19 7.36 5.18
C ALA A 10 6.32 6.96 4.21
N MET A 11 7.49 6.57 4.71
CA MET A 11 8.59 6.11 3.85
C MET A 11 8.24 4.85 3.04
N LYS A 12 7.56 3.88 3.67
CA LYS A 12 7.07 2.68 2.96
C LYS A 12 6.07 3.06 1.88
N ILE A 13 5.13 3.96 2.20
CA ILE A 13 4.10 4.46 1.26
C ILE A 13 4.74 5.16 0.07
N GLU A 14 5.69 6.06 0.33
CA GLU A 14 6.40 6.83 -0.70
C GLU A 14 7.12 5.90 -1.68
N THR A 15 7.85 4.91 -1.13
CA THR A 15 8.55 3.90 -1.94
C THR A 15 7.57 3.14 -2.84
N THR A 16 6.45 2.66 -2.28
CA THR A 16 5.42 1.95 -3.04
C THR A 16 4.80 2.82 -4.13
N LEU A 17 4.47 4.08 -3.83
CA LEU A 17 3.92 5.02 -4.80
C LEU A 17 4.89 5.27 -5.95
N LEU A 18 6.15 5.57 -5.65
CA LEU A 18 7.18 5.81 -6.66
C LEU A 18 7.41 4.58 -7.53
N ASN A 19 7.44 3.38 -6.94
CA ASN A 19 7.57 2.13 -7.68
C ASN A 19 6.38 1.88 -8.63
N LYS A 20 5.14 2.10 -8.16
CA LYS A 20 3.95 1.97 -9.02
C LYS A 20 3.95 2.97 -10.17
N ILE A 21 4.38 4.22 -9.92
CA ILE A 21 4.53 5.24 -10.97
C ILE A 21 5.62 4.81 -11.98
N ALA A 22 6.75 4.29 -11.50
CA ALA A 22 7.81 3.78 -12.37
C ALA A 22 7.33 2.61 -13.24
N MET A 23 6.59 1.65 -12.67
CA MET A 23 5.98 0.53 -13.40
C MET A 23 4.95 0.99 -14.44
N MET A 24 4.16 2.03 -14.13
CA MET A 24 3.18 2.60 -15.06
C MET A 24 3.83 3.42 -16.19
N GLY A 25 4.99 4.03 -15.92
CA GLY A 25 5.65 5.00 -16.77
C GLY A 25 5.21 6.44 -16.45
N GLN A 26 6.19 7.35 -16.30
CA GLN A 26 5.95 8.74 -15.88
C GLN A 26 5.05 9.51 -16.84
N GLY A 27 5.28 9.40 -18.17
CA GLY A 27 4.43 10.06 -19.17
C GLY A 27 2.97 9.57 -19.15
N LYS A 28 2.73 8.26 -18.95
CA LYS A 28 1.36 7.70 -18.84
C LYS A 28 0.67 8.17 -17.57
N PHE A 29 1.40 8.17 -16.45
CA PHE A 29 0.92 8.74 -15.20
C PHE A 29 0.58 10.23 -15.33
N ALA A 30 1.43 11.02 -16.01
CA ALA A 30 1.19 12.44 -16.29
C ALA A 30 -0.12 12.65 -17.04
N ALA A 31 -0.30 11.90 -18.12
CA ALA A 31 -1.47 11.97 -18.98
C ALA A 31 -2.76 11.66 -18.20
N GLN A 32 -2.75 10.61 -17.38
CA GLN A 32 -3.91 10.24 -16.55
C GLN A 32 -4.23 11.27 -15.46
N MET A 33 -3.20 11.90 -14.91
CA MET A 33 -3.35 12.99 -13.93
C MET A 33 -3.78 14.32 -14.58
N GLY A 34 -3.85 14.39 -15.93
CA GLY A 34 -4.13 15.64 -16.65
C GLY A 34 -3.04 16.70 -16.46
N ILE A 35 -1.79 16.29 -16.18
CA ILE A 35 -0.66 17.19 -15.97
C ILE A 35 0.41 16.98 -17.03
N HIS A 36 1.16 18.04 -17.32
CA HIS A 36 2.33 17.94 -18.17
C HIS A 36 3.47 17.18 -17.46
N GLU A 37 4.20 16.32 -18.17
CA GLU A 37 5.25 15.47 -17.62
C GLU A 37 6.36 16.27 -16.89
N SER A 38 6.68 17.46 -17.38
CA SER A 38 7.63 18.37 -16.72
C SER A 38 7.24 18.78 -15.29
N ARG A 39 5.95 18.67 -14.91
CA ARG A 39 5.51 18.91 -13.52
C ARG A 39 5.82 17.74 -12.60
N ILE A 40 5.86 16.51 -13.10
CA ILE A 40 6.21 15.33 -12.30
C ILE A 40 7.63 15.43 -11.76
N SER A 41 8.57 15.93 -12.55
CA SER A 41 9.95 16.14 -12.09
C SER A 41 10.03 17.09 -10.90
N LYS A 42 9.16 18.11 -10.82
CA LYS A 42 9.08 19.01 -9.66
C LYS A 42 8.44 18.33 -8.45
N TRP A 43 7.50 17.42 -8.66
CA TRP A 43 6.83 16.68 -7.59
C TRP A 43 7.72 15.65 -6.89
N LYS A 44 8.74 15.13 -7.59
CA LYS A 44 9.76 14.27 -6.96
C LYS A 44 10.46 14.94 -5.78
N HIS A 45 10.51 16.28 -5.76
CA HIS A 45 11.05 17.05 -4.64
C HIS A 45 9.95 17.42 -3.63
N GLY A 46 9.54 16.42 -2.84
CA GLY A 46 8.77 16.64 -1.60
C GLY A 46 7.26 16.45 -1.71
N PHE A 47 6.64 16.51 -2.90
CA PHE A 47 5.19 16.28 -3.01
C PHE A 47 4.82 14.84 -2.61
N PHE A 48 5.55 13.84 -3.11
CA PHE A 48 5.29 12.45 -2.75
C PHE A 48 5.54 12.17 -1.26
N GLN A 49 6.55 12.81 -0.66
CA GLN A 49 6.80 12.73 0.77
C GLN A 49 5.63 13.30 1.59
N GLN A 50 5.10 14.47 1.20
CA GLN A 50 3.95 15.10 1.85
C GLN A 50 2.68 14.24 1.73
N VAL A 51 2.39 13.73 0.53
CA VAL A 51 1.25 12.84 0.29
C VAL A 51 1.41 11.55 1.10
N SER A 52 2.60 10.98 1.15
CA SER A 52 2.85 9.74 1.90
C SER A 52 2.72 9.93 3.41
N MET A 53 3.14 11.08 3.92
CA MET A 53 2.91 11.46 5.32
C MET A 53 1.42 11.67 5.61
N MET A 54 0.69 12.32 4.71
CA MET A 54 -0.76 12.49 4.83
C MET A 54 -1.47 11.14 4.87
N LEU A 55 -1.12 10.21 3.97
CA LEU A 55 -1.67 8.86 3.95
C LEU A 55 -1.31 8.07 5.21
N ALA A 56 -0.10 8.23 5.74
CA ALA A 56 0.31 7.60 6.99
C ALA A 56 -0.46 8.12 8.21
N ILE A 57 -0.71 9.44 8.28
CA ILE A 57 -1.47 10.08 9.37
C ILE A 57 -2.95 9.69 9.31
N LEU A 58 -3.52 9.62 8.12
CA LEU A 58 -4.93 9.24 7.91
C LEU A 58 -5.15 7.73 7.95
N GLU A 59 -4.09 6.93 8.17
CA GLU A 59 -4.09 5.47 8.09
C GLU A 59 -4.71 4.94 6.78
N TYR A 60 -4.55 5.71 5.70
CA TYR A 60 -5.25 5.45 4.46
C TYR A 60 -4.57 4.34 3.66
N GLY A 61 -5.22 3.17 3.63
CA GLY A 61 -5.19 2.24 2.51
C GLY A 61 -3.81 1.76 2.05
N VAL A 62 -2.87 1.62 2.98
CA VAL A 62 -1.62 0.89 2.70
C VAL A 62 -1.83 -0.44 3.37
N GLU A 63 -2.53 -1.31 2.65
CA GLU A 63 -2.73 -2.70 3.04
C GLU A 63 -1.37 -3.23 3.45
N ASP A 64 -1.20 -3.43 4.75
CA ASP A 64 0.02 -3.99 5.29
C ASP A 64 0.13 -5.39 4.67
N GLU A 65 1.09 -5.57 3.77
CA GLU A 65 1.23 -6.82 3.04
C GLU A 65 1.43 -8.00 4.01
N GLU A 66 1.95 -7.74 5.21
CA GLU A 66 2.00 -8.70 6.31
C GLU A 66 0.62 -9.00 6.90
N LEU A 67 -0.22 -8.00 7.12
CA LEU A 67 -1.58 -8.19 7.65
C LEU A 67 -2.49 -8.89 6.62
N ASN A 68 -2.33 -8.56 5.33
CA ASN A 68 -3.03 -9.24 4.24
C ASN A 68 -2.59 -10.71 4.12
N ARG A 69 -1.28 -10.96 4.21
CA ARG A 69 -0.75 -12.33 4.23
C ARG A 69 -1.24 -13.09 5.46
N LEU A 70 -1.25 -12.47 6.62
CA LEU A 70 -1.79 -13.05 7.85
C LEU A 70 -3.29 -13.35 7.71
N ALA A 71 -4.08 -12.41 7.21
CA ALA A 71 -5.51 -12.58 6.98
C ALA A 71 -5.79 -13.74 6.02
N LYS A 72 -5.01 -13.87 4.93
CA LYS A 72 -5.08 -15.02 4.01
C LYS A 72 -4.75 -16.33 4.71
N SER A 73 -3.64 -16.39 5.45
CA SER A 73 -3.25 -17.60 6.18
C SER A 73 -4.27 -18.00 7.25
N VAL A 74 -4.87 -17.04 7.95
CA VAL A 74 -5.93 -17.31 8.93
C VAL A 74 -7.20 -17.84 8.24
N ALA A 75 -7.60 -17.24 7.11
CA ALA A 75 -8.75 -17.71 6.34
C ALA A 75 -8.56 -19.14 5.81
N GLU A 76 -7.35 -19.48 5.33
CA GLU A 76 -6.98 -20.84 4.92
C GLU A 76 -7.08 -21.84 6.07
N LEU A 77 -6.52 -21.50 7.24
CA LEU A 77 -6.57 -22.36 8.44
C LEU A 77 -8.00 -22.60 8.93
N LEU A 78 -8.83 -21.55 8.99
CA LEU A 78 -10.23 -21.66 9.40
C LEU A 78 -11.05 -22.51 8.42
N THR A 79 -10.78 -22.38 7.11
CA THR A 79 -11.42 -23.20 6.08
C THR A 79 -11.06 -24.67 6.22
N GLN A 80 -9.78 -24.98 6.44
CA GLN A 80 -9.31 -26.35 6.66
C GLN A 80 -9.92 -26.98 7.92
N HIS A 81 -9.97 -26.22 9.03
CA HIS A 81 -10.52 -26.71 10.29
C HIS A 81 -12.02 -27.01 10.19
N ASN A 82 -12.77 -26.14 9.50
CA ASN A 82 -14.20 -26.34 9.26
C ASN A 82 -14.44 -27.62 8.43
N ASN A 83 -13.62 -27.86 7.40
CA ASN A 83 -13.72 -29.04 6.54
C ASN A 83 -13.37 -30.35 7.27
N GLN A 84 -12.47 -30.30 8.27
CA GLN A 84 -12.15 -31.46 9.11
C GLN A 84 -13.26 -31.78 10.11
N SER A 85 -13.97 -30.77 10.62
CA SER A 85 -15.07 -30.97 11.57
C SER A 85 -16.31 -31.64 10.95
N VAL A 86 -16.58 -31.40 9.66
CA VAL A 86 -17.67 -32.07 8.93
C VAL A 86 -17.30 -33.49 8.46
N GLY A 87 -16.02 -33.86 8.47
CA GLY A 87 -15.53 -35.18 8.08
C GLY A 87 -15.55 -36.24 9.18
N PHE A 88 -15.89 -35.87 10.43
CA PHE A 88 -15.92 -36.79 11.59
C PHE A 88 -17.34 -37.18 12.02
N SER A 89 -18.35 -36.88 11.20
CA SER A 89 -19.75 -37.26 11.42
C SER A 89 -20.24 -38.14 10.26
N ALA A 90 -19.72 -39.36 10.16
CA ALA A 90 -20.26 -40.43 9.31
C ALA A 90 -20.06 -41.79 9.99
#